data_AF-A0A7C2PNJ7-F1
#
_entry.id   AF-A0A7C2PNJ7-F1
#
_cell.length_a   1.000
_cell.length_b   1.000
_cell.length_c   1.000
_cell.angle_alpha   90.00
_cell.angle_beta   90.00
_cell.angle_gamma   90.00
#
_symmetry.space_group_name_H-M   'P 1'
#
loop_
_entity.id
_entity.type
_entity.pdbx_description
1 polymer ?
#
loop_
_entity_poly.entity_id
_entity_poly.type
_entity_poly.pdbx_seq_one_letter_code
_entity_poly.pdbx_strand_id
1 'polypeptide(L)'
;MTTPTFDEHLHSLWQGFFSTYSSLSIFASKIGERADQFDEERIQQMASDLAFALGECREVVLAGLRNYLTSWKDKDTLPDVRNNDEFHDVIKHINDPSFKQLLSDWEQKEPQKSDVLMEILRELFIRPPISAVYLRQSCLIALVSAVEDFINNLLYAYGVYKDKDNWKQRWNKLDKVITECFASDPWTSLPDNEATDLREKYKRWQEGYTEIIQRRNILVHNGGRVDEHYLDQAPKAHQPPGITAGQIVLVSPSYLQKAFDLSLTLLFTLTQLVWRKGLAIGQTNQNADKMASDLIYELLRQKQYALVIELAELAIKFHLDQSERMLVLVNKGVALRKYGRKQELKSIISQLRRSDAWLFQMAAYILNGENDAARRIMINNSPNLRRQAKLSWPLFDFIREKPWFSSLFGSVNKAVLSPE
;
A
#
# COMPACT_ATOMS: atom_id res chain seq x y z
N MET A 1 3.88 -36.11 -14.11
CA MET A 1 3.31 -34.94 -13.39
C MET A 1 2.18 -34.42 -14.25
N THR A 2 0.96 -34.31 -13.71
CA THR A 2 -0.17 -33.72 -14.42
C THR A 2 0.06 -32.22 -14.59
N THR A 3 -0.22 -31.68 -15.79
CA THR A 3 -0.18 -30.23 -16.02
C THR A 3 -1.24 -29.58 -15.11
N PRO A 4 -0.89 -28.52 -14.34
CA PRO A 4 -1.86 -27.85 -13.49
C PRO A 4 -3.02 -27.31 -14.33
N THR A 5 -4.22 -27.36 -13.77
CA THR A 5 -5.40 -26.70 -14.36
C THR A 5 -5.18 -25.19 -14.40
N PHE A 6 -5.94 -24.49 -15.26
CA PHE A 6 -5.91 -23.03 -15.32
C PHE A 6 -6.19 -22.39 -13.96
N ASP A 7 -7.13 -22.97 -13.23
CA ASP A 7 -7.57 -22.50 -11.92
C ASP A 7 -6.49 -22.68 -10.84
N GLU A 8 -5.82 -23.85 -10.80
CA GLU A 8 -4.66 -24.09 -9.92
C GLU A 8 -3.49 -23.15 -10.26
N HIS A 9 -3.26 -22.89 -11.55
CA HIS A 9 -2.20 -22.00 -12.00
C HIS A 9 -2.47 -20.55 -11.57
N LEU A 10 -3.69 -20.04 -11.78
CA LEU A 10 -4.07 -18.70 -11.32
C LEU A 10 -4.02 -18.56 -9.80
N HIS A 11 -4.46 -19.60 -9.08
CA HIS A 11 -4.38 -19.63 -7.62
C HIS A 11 -2.92 -19.54 -7.14
N SER A 12 -2.05 -20.39 -7.69
CA SER A 12 -0.61 -20.37 -7.38
C SER A 12 0.03 -19.02 -7.68
N LEU A 13 -0.28 -18.45 -8.86
CA LEU A 13 0.22 -17.16 -9.27
C LEU A 13 -0.21 -16.03 -8.31
N TRP A 14 -1.49 -16.02 -7.91
CA TRP A 14 -2.01 -15.06 -6.94
C TRP A 14 -1.35 -15.19 -5.57
N GLN A 15 -1.20 -16.41 -5.06
CA GLN A 15 -0.53 -16.66 -3.78
C GLN A 15 0.94 -16.18 -3.81
N GLY A 16 1.65 -16.45 -4.91
CA GLY A 16 3.02 -15.99 -5.11
C GLY A 16 3.13 -14.47 -5.08
N PHE A 17 2.27 -13.77 -5.83
CA PHE A 17 2.23 -12.31 -5.81
C PHE A 17 1.84 -11.76 -4.44
N PHE A 18 0.79 -12.28 -3.81
CA PHE A 18 0.30 -11.76 -2.53
C PHE A 18 1.33 -11.94 -1.40
N SER A 19 2.10 -13.03 -1.43
CA SER A 19 3.22 -13.25 -0.51
C SER A 19 4.32 -12.19 -0.69
N THR A 20 4.73 -11.94 -1.95
CA THR A 20 5.71 -10.89 -2.29
C THR A 20 5.20 -9.50 -1.90
N TYR A 21 3.95 -9.18 -2.25
CA TYR A 21 3.28 -7.93 -1.90
C TYR A 21 3.26 -7.70 -0.39
N SER A 22 2.83 -8.71 0.38
CA SER A 22 2.73 -8.61 1.84
C SER A 22 4.11 -8.42 2.48
N SER A 23 5.11 -9.14 1.98
CA SER A 23 6.50 -9.01 2.44
C SER A 23 7.05 -7.61 2.17
N LEU A 24 6.83 -7.08 0.96
CA LEU A 24 7.23 -5.73 0.58
C LEU A 24 6.48 -4.66 1.39
N SER A 25 5.19 -4.84 1.67
CA SER A 25 4.39 -3.90 2.48
C SER A 25 4.85 -3.87 3.94
N ILE A 26 5.14 -5.04 4.53
CA ILE A 26 5.71 -5.12 5.89
C ILE A 26 7.11 -4.50 5.92
N PHE A 27 7.94 -4.79 4.91
CA PHE A 27 9.26 -4.16 4.76
C PHE A 27 9.13 -2.63 4.69
N ALA A 28 8.28 -2.12 3.80
CA ALA A 28 8.08 -0.68 3.60
C ALA A 28 7.64 0.03 4.87
N SER A 29 6.69 -0.56 5.61
CA SER A 29 6.18 0.02 6.86
C SER A 29 7.20 -0.07 7.99
N LYS A 30 7.64 -1.28 8.35
CA LYS A 30 8.48 -1.50 9.54
C LYS A 30 9.92 -1.03 9.37
N ILE A 31 10.54 -1.35 8.24
CA ILE A 31 11.92 -0.97 7.98
C ILE A 31 11.99 0.50 7.57
N GLY A 32 10.98 1.02 6.87
CA GLY A 32 10.86 2.45 6.60
C GLY A 32 10.75 3.28 7.88
N GLU A 33 9.90 2.87 8.85
CA GLU A 33 9.78 3.54 10.15
C GLU A 33 11.10 3.50 10.94
N ARG A 34 11.78 2.35 10.97
CA ARG A 34 13.06 2.24 11.69
C ARG A 34 14.17 3.04 11.01
N ALA A 35 14.19 3.09 9.68
CA ALA A 35 15.12 3.91 8.93
C ALA A 35 14.87 5.41 9.16
N ASP A 36 13.61 5.85 9.19
CA ASP A 36 13.26 7.23 9.54
C ASP A 36 13.76 7.59 10.96
N GLN A 37 13.58 6.68 11.93
CA GLN A 37 14.07 6.88 13.30
C GLN A 37 15.60 6.96 13.35
N PHE A 38 16.30 6.10 12.61
CA PHE A 38 17.75 6.09 12.55
C PHE A 38 18.29 7.37 11.89
N ASP A 39 17.66 7.81 10.80
CA ASP A 39 18.00 9.07 10.13
C ASP A 39 17.78 10.27 11.10
N GLU A 40 16.70 10.27 11.89
CA GLU A 40 16.44 11.28 12.93
C GLU A 40 17.44 11.23 14.10
N GLU A 41 17.76 10.04 14.63
CA GLU A 41 18.78 9.83 15.67
C GLU A 41 20.14 10.40 15.20
N ARG A 42 20.51 10.17 13.94
CA ARG A 42 21.74 10.73 13.35
C ARG A 42 21.69 12.25 13.24
N ILE A 43 20.58 12.83 12.81
CA ILE A 43 20.42 14.29 12.75
C ILE A 43 20.55 14.91 14.14
N GLN A 44 19.99 14.29 15.18
CA GLN A 44 20.13 14.75 16.56
C GLN A 44 21.58 14.66 17.07
N GLN A 45 22.30 13.60 16.71
CA GLN A 45 23.72 13.45 17.04
C GLN A 45 24.54 14.55 16.35
N MET A 46 24.37 14.71 15.04
CA MET A 46 25.04 15.76 14.25
C MET A 46 24.75 17.16 14.79
N ALA A 47 23.51 17.45 15.20
CA ALA A 47 23.17 18.73 15.80
C ALA A 47 23.93 19.00 17.10
N SER A 48 24.10 17.96 17.91
CA SER A 48 24.83 18.05 19.19
C SER A 48 26.32 18.30 18.94
N ASP A 49 26.90 17.57 17.98
CA ASP A 49 28.31 17.68 17.63
C ASP A 49 28.64 19.02 16.96
N LEU A 50 27.79 19.49 16.04
CA LEU A 50 27.91 20.81 15.43
C LEU A 50 27.72 21.94 16.44
N ALA A 51 26.78 21.82 17.37
CA ALA A 51 26.58 22.83 18.41
C ALA A 51 27.80 22.96 19.32
N PHE A 52 28.42 21.82 19.69
CA PHE A 52 29.69 21.81 20.41
C PHE A 52 30.82 22.46 19.62
N ALA A 53 30.98 22.10 18.34
CA ALA A 53 32.03 22.66 17.49
C ALA A 53 31.85 24.17 17.30
N LEU A 54 30.64 24.61 16.96
CA LEU A 54 30.34 26.01 16.64
C LEU A 54 30.18 26.91 17.88
N GLY A 55 30.08 26.33 19.09
CA GLY A 55 29.74 27.09 20.30
C GLY A 55 28.30 27.63 20.26
N GLU A 56 27.41 26.95 19.55
CA GLU A 56 26.02 27.35 19.31
C GLU A 56 25.03 26.54 20.15
N CYS A 57 23.79 27.01 20.25
CA CYS A 57 22.72 26.27 20.93
C CYS A 57 22.28 25.07 20.08
N ARG A 58 22.27 23.86 20.67
CA ARG A 58 21.88 22.60 20.03
C ARG A 58 20.53 22.70 19.32
N GLU A 59 19.56 23.34 19.96
CA GLU A 59 18.20 23.50 19.44
C GLU A 59 18.17 24.36 18.17
N VAL A 60 19.02 25.39 18.10
CA VAL A 60 19.18 26.26 16.92
C VAL A 60 19.78 25.46 15.76
N VAL A 61 20.87 24.73 16.02
CA VAL A 61 21.53 23.88 15.02
C VAL A 61 20.61 22.77 14.53
N LEU A 62 19.90 22.11 15.45
CA LEU A 62 18.94 21.05 15.13
C LEU A 62 17.81 21.58 14.25
N ALA A 63 17.26 22.77 14.56
CA ALA A 63 16.25 23.40 13.73
C ALA A 63 16.76 23.68 12.31
N GLY A 64 18.00 24.19 12.19
CA GLY A 64 18.68 24.38 10.91
C GLY A 64 18.82 23.07 10.12
N LEU A 65 19.42 22.04 10.72
CA LEU A 65 19.58 20.72 10.10
C LEU A 65 18.24 20.12 9.69
N ARG A 66 17.20 20.25 10.52
CA ARG A 66 15.87 19.72 10.22
C ARG A 66 15.21 20.41 9.03
N ASN A 67 15.39 21.72 8.88
CA ASN A 67 14.90 22.44 7.70
C ASN A 67 15.50 21.88 6.40
N TYR A 68 16.79 21.52 6.43
CA TYR A 68 17.48 20.95 5.27
C TYR A 68 17.22 19.44 5.06
N LEU A 69 17.29 18.62 6.13
CA LEU A 69 17.36 17.16 6.05
C LEU A 69 16.04 16.44 6.35
N THR A 70 15.33 16.78 7.42
CA THR A 70 14.08 16.08 7.79
C THR A 70 12.88 16.46 6.94
N SER A 71 12.99 17.49 6.10
CA SER A 71 11.86 17.95 5.29
C SER A 71 11.41 16.94 4.22
N TRP A 72 12.05 15.77 4.10
CA TRP A 72 11.86 14.86 2.97
C TRP A 72 10.82 13.77 3.21
N LYS A 73 10.42 13.53 4.47
CA LYS A 73 9.44 12.48 4.80
C LYS A 73 8.10 12.71 4.11
N ASP A 74 7.66 13.96 4.08
CA ASP A 74 6.35 14.35 3.53
C ASP A 74 6.46 15.10 2.19
N LYS A 75 7.66 15.14 1.60
CA LYS A 75 7.88 15.73 0.28
C LYS A 75 7.89 14.65 -0.79
N ASP A 76 7.20 14.92 -1.87
CA ASP A 76 7.23 14.09 -3.07
C ASP A 76 8.33 14.54 -4.06
N THR A 77 8.98 15.68 -3.80
CA THR A 77 9.98 16.30 -4.67
C THR A 77 11.06 17.04 -3.89
N LEU A 78 12.28 17.08 -4.43
CA LEU A 78 13.36 17.97 -4.01
C LEU A 78 13.76 18.90 -5.15
N PRO A 79 14.17 20.15 -4.83
CA PRO A 79 14.84 20.99 -5.82
C PRO A 79 16.12 20.31 -6.30
N ASP A 80 16.54 20.61 -7.52
CA ASP A 80 17.87 20.21 -7.97
C ASP A 80 18.92 20.94 -7.13
N VAL A 81 19.61 20.21 -6.25
CA VAL A 81 20.64 20.77 -5.38
C VAL A 81 21.74 21.48 -6.20
N ARG A 82 21.97 21.06 -7.46
CA ARG A 82 22.95 21.69 -8.35
C ARG A 82 22.56 23.07 -8.85
N ASN A 83 21.26 23.38 -8.84
CA ASN A 83 20.69 24.65 -9.31
C ASN A 83 19.94 25.37 -8.17
N ASN A 84 20.12 24.93 -6.92
CA ASN A 84 19.47 25.57 -5.79
C ASN A 84 20.37 26.71 -5.30
N ASP A 85 19.86 27.94 -5.38
CA ASP A 85 20.55 29.14 -4.90
C ASP A 85 20.97 29.00 -3.42
N GLU A 86 20.15 28.35 -2.59
CA GLU A 86 20.49 28.09 -1.18
C GLU A 86 21.71 27.18 -1.05
N PHE A 87 21.85 26.17 -1.91
CA PHE A 87 23.02 25.30 -1.89
C PHE A 87 24.26 26.02 -2.40
N HIS A 88 24.11 26.86 -3.43
CA HIS A 88 25.20 27.74 -3.87
C HIS A 88 25.63 28.70 -2.75
N ASP A 89 24.70 29.22 -1.96
CA ASP A 89 25.02 30.09 -0.83
C ASP A 89 25.71 29.33 0.32
N VAL A 90 25.31 28.08 0.60
CA VAL A 90 26.06 27.21 1.52
C VAL A 90 27.49 26.99 1.01
N ILE A 91 27.68 26.68 -0.28
CA ILE A 91 29.01 26.52 -0.87
C ILE A 91 29.82 27.82 -0.84
N LYS A 92 29.18 28.99 -1.02
CA LYS A 92 29.83 30.29 -0.86
C LYS A 92 30.27 30.50 0.58
N HIS A 93 29.44 30.19 1.57
CA HIS A 93 29.80 30.30 2.99
C HIS A 93 30.93 29.35 3.39
N ILE A 94 30.93 28.10 2.90
CA ILE A 94 32.05 27.17 3.09
C ILE A 94 33.33 27.72 2.45
N ASN A 95 33.21 28.44 1.34
CA ASN A 95 34.34 29.05 0.66
C ASN A 95 34.76 30.41 1.23
N ASP A 96 34.00 30.99 2.16
CA ASP A 96 34.24 32.30 2.71
C ASP A 96 35.60 32.34 3.45
N PRO A 97 36.44 33.38 3.22
CA PRO A 97 37.74 33.49 3.86
C PRO A 97 37.67 33.49 5.39
N SER A 98 36.62 34.06 5.99
CA SER A 98 36.45 34.07 7.45
C SER A 98 36.13 32.68 7.99
N PHE A 99 35.31 31.89 7.27
CA PHE A 99 35.05 30.50 7.63
C PHE A 99 36.31 29.64 7.49
N LYS A 100 37.07 29.81 6.39
CA LYS A 100 38.36 29.12 6.22
C LYS A 100 39.38 29.50 7.29
N GLN A 101 39.44 30.77 7.68
CA GLN A 101 40.29 31.22 8.77
C GLN A 101 39.85 30.62 10.11
N LEU A 102 38.54 30.54 10.37
CA LEU A 102 37.99 29.86 11.55
C LEU A 102 38.44 28.39 11.60
N LEU A 103 38.36 27.66 10.49
CA LEU A 103 38.83 26.28 10.41
C LEU A 103 40.33 26.15 10.67
N SER A 104 41.14 27.06 10.12
CA SER A 104 42.59 27.08 10.36
C SER A 104 42.92 27.40 11.82
N ASP A 105 42.19 28.34 12.42
CA ASP A 105 42.31 28.69 13.83
C ASP A 105 41.93 27.50 14.73
N TRP A 106 40.87 26.76 14.39
CA TRP A 106 40.48 25.54 15.11
C TRP A 106 41.55 24.46 14.99
N GLU A 107 42.08 24.22 13.79
CA GLU A 107 43.14 23.23 13.60
C GLU A 107 44.37 23.52 14.47
N GLN A 108 44.70 24.80 14.68
CA GLN A 108 45.83 25.21 15.53
C GLN A 108 45.50 25.24 17.02
N LYS A 109 44.33 25.73 17.41
CA LYS A 109 44.00 26.07 18.81
C LYS A 109 43.06 25.08 19.48
N GLU A 110 42.17 24.46 18.72
CA GLU A 110 41.10 23.58 19.19
C GLU A 110 40.90 22.39 18.21
N PRO A 111 41.93 21.55 17.99
CA PRO A 111 41.93 20.55 16.90
C PRO A 111 40.73 19.59 16.96
N GLN A 112 40.25 19.30 18.17
CA GLN A 112 39.05 18.48 18.40
C GLN A 112 37.79 19.02 17.68
N LYS A 113 37.62 20.34 17.58
CA LYS A 113 36.47 20.94 16.87
C LYS A 113 36.59 20.77 15.35
N SER A 114 37.80 20.88 14.82
CA SER A 114 38.09 20.65 13.40
C SER A 114 37.81 19.18 13.03
N ASP A 115 38.30 18.24 13.84
CA ASP A 115 38.09 16.80 13.64
C ASP A 115 36.59 16.45 13.64
N VAL A 116 35.83 16.99 14.61
CA VAL A 116 34.38 16.78 14.72
C VAL A 116 33.65 17.33 13.49
N LEU A 117 33.95 18.55 13.05
CA LEU A 117 33.30 19.13 11.87
C LEU A 117 33.62 18.33 10.59
N MET A 118 34.87 17.94 10.40
CA MET A 118 35.29 17.16 9.24
C MET A 118 34.61 15.80 9.21
N GLU A 119 34.44 15.14 10.35
CA GLU A 119 33.71 13.88 10.44
C GLU A 119 32.21 14.07 10.13
N ILE A 120 31.58 15.16 10.60
CA ILE A 120 30.18 15.48 10.27
C ILE A 120 29.99 15.74 8.78
N LEU A 121 30.87 16.55 8.17
CA LEU A 121 30.83 16.81 6.73
C LEU A 121 31.04 15.51 5.95
N ARG A 122 32.00 14.69 6.36
CA ARG A 122 32.24 13.38 5.77
C ARG A 122 31.00 12.49 5.86
N GLU A 123 30.39 12.38 7.03
CA GLU A 123 29.18 11.60 7.25
C GLU A 123 28.00 12.13 6.42
N LEU A 124 27.84 13.45 6.29
CA LEU A 124 26.83 14.09 5.44
C LEU A 124 27.00 13.75 3.97
N PHE A 125 28.23 13.80 3.45
CA PHE A 125 28.49 13.58 2.03
C PHE A 125 28.57 12.10 1.66
N ILE A 126 29.10 11.24 2.54
CA ILE A 126 29.24 9.80 2.26
C ILE A 126 27.94 9.04 2.59
N ARG A 127 27.25 9.40 3.68
CA ARG A 127 26.07 8.70 4.19
C ARG A 127 25.00 9.68 4.67
N PRO A 128 24.43 10.50 3.78
CA PRO A 128 23.34 11.39 4.16
C PRO A 128 22.21 10.61 4.87
N PRO A 129 21.52 11.19 5.87
CA PRO A 129 20.45 10.53 6.63
C PRO A 129 19.17 10.42 5.80
N ILE A 130 19.28 9.65 4.72
CA ILE A 130 18.30 9.53 3.64
C ILE A 130 18.07 8.05 3.31
N SER A 131 18.50 7.20 4.25
CA SER A 131 18.42 5.75 4.18
C SER A 131 16.98 5.32 3.93
N ALA A 132 16.04 5.96 4.63
CA ALA A 132 14.62 5.66 4.48
C ALA A 132 14.09 6.00 3.08
N VAL A 133 14.58 7.07 2.45
CA VAL A 133 14.20 7.44 1.08
C VAL A 133 14.67 6.39 0.08
N TYR A 134 15.93 5.95 0.16
CA TYR A 134 16.45 4.90 -0.73
C TYR A 134 15.74 3.57 -0.55
N LEU A 135 15.41 3.21 0.70
CA LEU A 135 14.67 1.98 1.00
C LEU A 135 13.25 2.03 0.40
N ARG A 136 12.56 3.16 0.50
CA ARG A 136 11.26 3.37 -0.13
C ARG A 136 11.33 3.34 -1.65
N GLN A 137 12.34 3.96 -2.25
CA GLN A 137 12.60 3.90 -3.70
C GLN A 137 12.85 2.46 -4.17
N SER A 138 13.70 1.73 -3.46
CA SER A 138 13.98 0.31 -3.75
C SER A 138 12.72 -0.55 -3.63
N CYS A 139 11.89 -0.27 -2.62
CA CYS A 139 10.61 -0.94 -2.43
C CYS A 139 9.62 -0.65 -3.57
N LEU A 140 9.54 0.61 -4.05
CA LEU A 140 8.74 0.97 -5.21
C LEU A 140 9.20 0.23 -6.48
N ILE A 141 10.51 0.18 -6.71
CA ILE A 141 11.10 -0.56 -7.84
C ILE A 141 10.72 -2.04 -7.77
N ALA A 142 10.90 -2.65 -6.60
CA ALA A 142 10.55 -4.07 -6.39
C ALA A 142 9.04 -4.33 -6.55
N LEU A 143 8.18 -3.42 -6.08
CA LEU A 143 6.74 -3.51 -6.26
C LEU A 143 6.36 -3.49 -7.74
N VAL A 144 6.89 -2.53 -8.51
CA VAL A 144 6.61 -2.44 -9.95
C VAL A 144 7.07 -3.71 -10.68
N SER A 145 8.27 -4.20 -10.39
CA SER A 145 8.76 -5.45 -10.99
C SER A 145 7.86 -6.64 -10.64
N ALA A 146 7.43 -6.77 -9.38
CA ALA A 146 6.53 -7.85 -8.96
C ALA A 146 5.15 -7.77 -9.67
N VAL A 147 4.65 -6.57 -9.90
CA VAL A 147 3.40 -6.35 -10.65
C VAL A 147 3.58 -6.68 -12.13
N GLU A 148 4.67 -6.22 -12.76
CA GLU A 148 5.00 -6.54 -14.16
C GLU A 148 5.11 -8.05 -14.36
N ASP A 149 5.85 -8.74 -13.50
CA ASP A 149 6.00 -10.20 -13.52
C ASP A 149 4.65 -10.90 -13.33
N PHE A 150 3.82 -10.43 -12.40
CA PHE A 150 2.50 -10.99 -12.19
C PHE A 150 1.60 -10.83 -13.41
N ILE A 151 1.54 -9.63 -14.01
CA ILE A 151 0.75 -9.36 -15.22
C ILE A 151 1.22 -10.26 -16.37
N ASN A 152 2.54 -10.36 -16.56
CA ASN A 152 3.14 -11.20 -17.60
C ASN A 152 2.72 -12.67 -17.44
N ASN A 153 2.78 -13.20 -16.22
CA ASN A 153 2.37 -14.57 -15.93
C ASN A 153 0.85 -14.78 -16.03
N LEU A 154 0.06 -13.79 -15.60
CA LEU A 154 -1.41 -13.83 -15.68
C LEU A 154 -1.87 -13.93 -17.15
N LEU A 155 -1.20 -13.17 -18.02
CA LEU A 155 -1.50 -13.16 -19.44
C LEU A 155 -0.96 -14.38 -20.16
N TYR A 156 0.20 -14.87 -19.76
CA TYR A 156 0.70 -16.17 -20.22
C TYR A 156 -0.31 -17.27 -19.90
N ALA A 157 -0.80 -17.33 -18.67
CA ALA A 157 -1.82 -18.30 -18.24
C ALA A 157 -3.08 -18.21 -19.11
N TYR A 158 -3.59 -16.99 -19.31
CA TYR A 158 -4.77 -16.75 -20.13
C TYR A 158 -4.54 -17.10 -21.61
N GLY A 159 -3.39 -16.73 -22.16
CA GLY A 159 -3.01 -16.98 -23.56
C GLY A 159 -2.84 -18.46 -23.85
N VAL A 160 -2.09 -19.19 -23.01
CA VAL A 160 -1.92 -20.65 -23.12
C VAL A 160 -3.25 -21.38 -23.02
N TYR A 161 -4.17 -20.89 -22.18
CA TYR A 161 -5.49 -21.51 -22.05
C TYR A 161 -6.37 -21.28 -23.27
N LYS A 162 -6.37 -20.06 -23.84
CA LYS A 162 -7.28 -19.69 -24.93
C LYS A 162 -6.76 -20.05 -26.33
N ASP A 163 -5.46 -20.04 -26.55
CA ASP A 163 -4.85 -20.15 -27.88
C ASP A 163 -3.39 -20.63 -27.78
N LYS A 164 -3.21 -21.94 -27.57
CA LYS A 164 -1.90 -22.59 -27.35
C LYS A 164 -0.88 -22.27 -28.45
N ASP A 165 -1.33 -22.03 -29.68
CA ASP A 165 -0.45 -21.93 -30.86
C ASP A 165 -0.07 -20.49 -31.22
N ASN A 166 -0.77 -19.46 -30.72
CA ASN A 166 -0.57 -18.06 -31.13
C ASN A 166 -0.31 -17.05 -30.00
N TRP A 167 -0.14 -17.49 -28.75
CA TRP A 167 0.01 -16.58 -27.61
C TRP A 167 1.21 -15.62 -27.72
N LYS A 168 2.33 -16.06 -28.32
CA LYS A 168 3.53 -15.22 -28.54
C LYS A 168 3.27 -14.02 -29.47
N GLN A 169 2.34 -14.13 -30.43
CA GLN A 169 1.98 -13.00 -31.30
C GLN A 169 1.03 -12.01 -30.60
N ARG A 170 0.25 -12.46 -29.61
CA ARG A 170 -0.59 -11.58 -28.77
C ARG A 170 0.22 -10.83 -27.70
N TRP A 171 1.43 -11.28 -27.40
CA TRP A 171 2.35 -10.64 -26.45
C TRP A 171 2.61 -9.15 -26.78
N ASN A 172 2.82 -8.82 -28.06
CA ASN A 172 3.01 -7.43 -28.52
C ASN A 172 1.72 -6.58 -28.49
N LYS A 173 0.64 -7.13 -27.93
CA LYS A 173 -0.69 -6.53 -27.83
C LYS A 173 -1.20 -6.66 -26.39
N LEU A 174 -0.30 -6.57 -25.39
CA LEU A 174 -0.61 -6.50 -23.96
C LEU A 174 -1.76 -5.52 -23.68
N ASP A 175 -1.62 -4.29 -24.17
CA ASP A 175 -2.67 -3.27 -24.09
C ASP A 175 -3.95 -3.73 -24.73
N LYS A 176 -3.91 -4.48 -25.83
CA LYS A 176 -5.11 -5.02 -26.46
C LYS A 176 -5.76 -6.12 -25.64
N VAL A 177 -5.01 -7.00 -24.96
CA VAL A 177 -5.61 -8.07 -24.13
C VAL A 177 -6.20 -7.46 -22.86
N ILE A 178 -5.50 -6.53 -22.23
CA ILE A 178 -6.01 -5.75 -21.10
C ILE A 178 -7.26 -4.98 -21.55
N THR A 179 -7.14 -4.18 -22.62
CA THR A 179 -8.27 -3.43 -23.22
C THR A 179 -9.39 -4.37 -23.62
N GLU A 180 -9.13 -5.55 -24.19
CA GLU A 180 -10.16 -6.54 -24.52
C GLU A 180 -10.78 -7.12 -23.25
N CYS A 181 -10.05 -7.43 -22.19
CA CYS A 181 -10.60 -7.89 -20.91
C CYS A 181 -11.44 -6.81 -20.21
N PHE A 182 -11.17 -5.53 -20.47
CA PHE A 182 -11.99 -4.42 -19.99
C PHE A 182 -13.13 -4.02 -20.95
N ALA A 183 -12.95 -4.22 -22.26
CA ALA A 183 -13.92 -3.89 -23.32
C ALA A 183 -14.89 -5.04 -23.61
N SER A 184 -14.53 -6.27 -23.28
CA SER A 184 -15.39 -7.45 -23.36
C SER A 184 -15.64 -7.98 -21.96
N ASP A 185 -16.79 -8.58 -21.69
CA ASP A 185 -17.97 -7.82 -21.31
C ASP A 185 -18.60 -8.49 -20.07
N PRO A 186 -17.85 -8.74 -18.98
CA PRO A 186 -18.46 -9.22 -17.74
C PRO A 186 -19.39 -8.16 -17.11
N TRP A 187 -19.30 -6.92 -17.60
CA TRP A 187 -19.98 -5.75 -17.06
C TRP A 187 -21.26 -5.36 -17.79
N THR A 188 -21.60 -5.88 -18.99
CA THR A 188 -22.92 -5.58 -19.61
C THR A 188 -24.10 -6.10 -18.82
N SER A 189 -23.88 -7.02 -17.90
CA SER A 189 -24.90 -7.44 -16.94
C SER A 189 -25.15 -6.38 -15.84
N LEU A 190 -24.26 -5.40 -15.68
CA LEU A 190 -24.46 -4.27 -14.77
C LEU A 190 -25.32 -3.21 -15.44
N PRO A 191 -26.15 -2.49 -14.66
CA PRO A 191 -26.81 -1.27 -15.12
C PRO A 191 -25.80 -0.28 -15.75
N ASP A 192 -26.20 0.43 -16.82
CA ASP A 192 -25.31 1.32 -17.59
C ASP A 192 -24.55 2.34 -16.72
N ASN A 193 -25.19 2.85 -15.67
CA ASN A 193 -24.58 3.78 -14.71
C ASN A 193 -23.47 3.13 -13.87
N GLU A 194 -23.62 1.87 -13.47
CA GLU A 194 -22.60 1.13 -12.69
C GLU A 194 -21.42 0.69 -13.56
N ALA A 195 -21.68 0.32 -14.81
CA ALA A 195 -20.64 0.03 -15.80
C ALA A 195 -19.80 1.29 -16.12
N THR A 196 -20.46 2.45 -16.20
CA THR A 196 -19.79 3.74 -16.43
C THR A 196 -18.88 4.13 -15.26
N ASP A 197 -19.37 4.04 -14.01
CA ASP A 197 -18.56 4.27 -12.79
C ASP A 197 -17.29 3.41 -12.77
N LEU A 198 -17.42 2.12 -13.12
CA LEU A 198 -16.27 1.21 -13.15
C LEU A 198 -15.24 1.57 -14.23
N ARG A 199 -15.68 1.95 -15.43
CA ARG A 199 -14.77 2.35 -16.51
C ARG A 199 -13.98 3.60 -16.12
N GLU A 200 -14.63 4.56 -15.47
CA GLU A 200 -13.95 5.75 -14.95
C GLU A 200 -12.95 5.41 -13.85
N LYS A 201 -13.32 4.55 -12.89
CA LYS A 201 -12.41 4.08 -11.84
C LYS A 201 -11.20 3.37 -12.43
N TYR A 202 -11.43 2.47 -13.38
CA TYR A 202 -10.34 1.76 -14.06
C TYR A 202 -9.40 2.71 -14.78
N LYS A 203 -9.93 3.68 -15.52
CA LYS A 203 -9.12 4.70 -16.20
C LYS A 203 -8.23 5.45 -15.19
N ARG A 204 -8.79 5.87 -14.05
CA ARG A 204 -8.01 6.53 -12.98
C ARG A 204 -6.94 5.61 -12.41
N TRP A 205 -7.24 4.32 -12.23
CA TRP A 205 -6.23 3.38 -11.75
C TRP A 205 -5.10 3.17 -12.77
N GLN A 206 -5.44 3.07 -14.06
CA GLN A 206 -4.48 2.95 -15.14
C GLN A 206 -3.59 4.20 -15.23
N GLU A 207 -4.18 5.39 -15.12
CA GLU A 207 -3.44 6.66 -15.12
C GLU A 207 -2.48 6.72 -13.91
N GLY A 208 -2.96 6.40 -12.71
CA GLY A 208 -2.11 6.35 -11.52
C GLY A 208 -1.00 5.32 -11.62
N TYR A 209 -1.26 4.13 -12.16
CA TYR A 209 -0.24 3.10 -12.32
C TYR A 209 0.78 3.44 -13.41
N THR A 210 0.33 4.12 -14.48
CA THR A 210 1.23 4.69 -15.49
C THR A 210 2.22 5.66 -14.85
N GLU A 211 1.76 6.57 -13.97
CA GLU A 211 2.66 7.47 -13.25
C GLU A 211 3.66 6.71 -12.38
N ILE A 212 3.23 5.65 -11.67
CA ILE A 212 4.12 4.80 -10.87
C ILE A 212 5.24 4.18 -11.72
N ILE A 213 4.92 3.68 -12.91
CA ILE A 213 5.91 3.14 -13.85
C ILE A 213 6.88 4.24 -14.29
N GLN A 214 6.36 5.41 -14.69
CA GLN A 214 7.22 6.52 -15.13
C GLN A 214 8.14 6.99 -14.00
N ARG A 215 7.63 7.05 -12.76
CA ARG A 215 8.43 7.36 -11.57
C ARG A 215 9.53 6.32 -11.35
N ARG A 216 9.20 5.02 -11.43
CA ARG A 216 10.19 3.93 -11.34
C ARG A 216 11.28 4.11 -12.38
N ASN A 217 10.92 4.44 -13.62
CA ASN A 217 11.88 4.59 -14.71
C ASN A 217 12.89 5.70 -14.42
N ILE A 218 12.44 6.90 -13.99
CA ILE A 218 13.38 7.98 -13.65
C ILE A 218 14.18 7.70 -12.38
N LEU A 219 13.63 6.95 -11.41
CA LEU A 219 14.39 6.50 -10.24
C LEU A 219 15.55 5.58 -10.62
N VAL A 220 15.31 4.61 -11.51
CA VAL A 220 16.32 3.65 -11.96
C VAL A 220 17.35 4.28 -12.91
N HIS A 221 16.90 5.10 -13.86
CA HIS A 221 17.75 5.56 -14.97
C HIS A 221 18.31 6.97 -14.78
N ASN A 222 17.68 7.80 -13.96
CA ASN A 222 18.05 9.22 -13.79
C ASN A 222 18.19 9.62 -12.32
N GLY A 223 18.31 8.66 -11.39
CA GLY A 223 18.42 8.92 -9.95
C GLY A 223 17.24 9.71 -9.37
N GLY A 224 16.05 9.59 -9.99
CA GLY A 224 14.83 10.33 -9.63
C GLY A 224 14.72 11.70 -10.27
N ARG A 225 15.65 12.12 -11.12
CA ARG A 225 15.57 13.43 -11.76
C ARG A 225 14.51 13.47 -12.85
N VAL A 226 13.65 14.47 -12.78
CA VAL A 226 12.58 14.73 -13.76
C VAL A 226 13.17 15.32 -15.03
N ASP A 227 12.81 14.73 -16.16
CA ASP A 227 13.08 15.22 -17.50
C ASP A 227 11.77 15.52 -18.25
N GLU A 228 11.86 16.08 -19.44
CA GLU A 228 10.69 16.37 -20.29
C GLU A 228 9.91 15.08 -20.62
N HIS A 229 10.60 13.94 -20.72
CA HIS A 229 9.95 12.66 -21.00
C HIS A 229 8.99 12.25 -19.88
N TYR A 230 9.40 12.35 -18.61
CA TYR A 230 8.50 12.09 -17.49
C TYR A 230 7.31 13.05 -17.48
N LEU A 231 7.55 14.35 -17.70
CA LEU A 231 6.48 15.36 -17.71
C LEU A 231 5.45 15.12 -18.82
N ASP A 232 5.90 14.60 -19.97
CA ASP A 232 5.07 14.27 -21.12
C ASP A 232 4.31 12.94 -20.94
N GLN A 233 4.96 11.91 -20.40
CA GLN A 233 4.39 10.55 -20.33
C GLN A 233 3.58 10.29 -19.05
N ALA A 234 3.94 10.91 -17.92
CA ALA A 234 3.23 10.72 -16.66
C ALA A 234 1.90 11.48 -16.69
N PRO A 235 0.76 10.87 -16.34
CA PRO A 235 -0.52 11.58 -16.28
C PRO A 235 -0.48 12.76 -15.30
N LYS A 236 -0.77 13.97 -15.79
CA LYS A 236 -0.68 15.24 -15.04
C LYS A 236 -1.43 15.23 -13.70
N ALA A 237 -2.57 14.52 -13.63
CA ALA A 237 -3.37 14.41 -12.41
C ALA A 237 -2.66 13.64 -11.27
N HIS A 238 -1.62 12.87 -11.59
CA HIS A 238 -0.86 12.04 -10.65
C HIS A 238 0.58 12.52 -10.45
N GLN A 239 1.03 13.51 -11.22
CA GLN A 239 2.33 14.14 -11.02
C GLN A 239 2.36 14.92 -9.69
N PRO A 240 3.53 15.07 -9.03
CA PRO A 240 3.65 15.95 -7.88
C PRO A 240 3.22 17.39 -8.23
N PRO A 241 2.49 18.09 -7.35
CA PRO A 241 2.06 19.45 -7.62
C PRO A 241 3.24 20.38 -7.90
N GLY A 242 3.20 21.09 -9.04
CA GLY A 242 4.25 22.05 -9.41
C GLY A 242 5.57 21.42 -9.84
N ILE A 243 5.60 20.13 -10.18
CA ILE A 243 6.82 19.47 -10.67
C ILE A 243 7.33 20.12 -11.95
N THR A 244 8.64 20.34 -12.03
CA THR A 244 9.34 20.86 -13.22
C THR A 244 10.57 20.01 -13.54
N ALA A 245 11.04 20.10 -14.79
CA ALA A 245 12.28 19.45 -15.21
C ALA A 245 13.46 19.86 -14.32
N GLY A 246 14.36 18.92 -14.07
CA GLY A 246 15.53 19.07 -13.20
C GLY A 246 15.27 18.71 -11.73
N GLN A 247 14.05 18.84 -11.22
CA GLN A 247 13.72 18.44 -9.85
C GLN A 247 13.89 16.93 -9.64
N ILE A 248 14.02 16.51 -8.38
CA ILE A 248 14.18 15.10 -8.02
C ILE A 248 12.89 14.61 -7.40
N VAL A 249 12.28 13.55 -7.94
CA VAL A 249 11.13 12.89 -7.30
C VAL A 249 11.59 12.03 -6.13
N LEU A 250 10.81 12.09 -5.06
CA LEU A 250 10.97 11.22 -3.90
C LEU A 250 9.85 10.18 -3.85
N VAL A 251 10.05 9.21 -2.96
CA VAL A 251 9.03 8.22 -2.60
C VAL A 251 8.74 8.43 -1.12
N SER A 252 7.74 9.28 -0.85
CA SER A 252 7.22 9.49 0.50
C SER A 252 6.52 8.22 1.01
N PRO A 253 6.38 8.02 2.34
CA PRO A 253 5.60 6.91 2.90
C PRO A 253 4.16 6.90 2.36
N SER A 254 3.53 8.06 2.25
CA SER A 254 2.18 8.20 1.71
C SER A 254 2.09 7.84 0.23
N TYR A 255 3.08 8.23 -0.58
CA TYR A 255 3.12 7.84 -1.99
C TYR A 255 3.29 6.34 -2.12
N LEU A 256 4.22 5.74 -1.37
CA LEU A 256 4.48 4.31 -1.44
C LEU A 256 3.24 3.49 -1.03
N GLN A 257 2.53 3.89 0.03
CA GLN A 257 1.28 3.24 0.42
C GLN A 257 0.22 3.34 -0.68
N LYS A 258 0.05 4.52 -1.30
CA LYS A 258 -0.88 4.68 -2.43
C LYS A 258 -0.47 3.78 -3.61
N ALA A 259 0.82 3.63 -3.88
CA ALA A 259 1.31 2.74 -4.92
C ALA A 259 0.99 1.27 -4.63
N PHE A 260 1.15 0.82 -3.37
CA PHE A 260 0.72 -0.51 -2.93
C PHE A 260 -0.78 -0.72 -3.09
N ASP A 261 -1.61 0.22 -2.61
CA ASP A 261 -3.07 0.13 -2.66
C ASP A 261 -3.56 0.06 -4.12
N LEU A 262 -3.00 0.92 -4.97
CA LEU A 262 -3.35 0.99 -6.39
C LEU A 262 -2.92 -0.28 -7.14
N SER A 263 -1.70 -0.76 -6.90
CA SER A 263 -1.17 -1.98 -7.53
C SER A 263 -2.03 -3.19 -7.15
N LEU A 264 -2.38 -3.33 -5.87
CA LEU A 264 -3.23 -4.42 -5.42
C LEU A 264 -4.63 -4.35 -6.01
N THR A 265 -5.21 -3.15 -6.09
CA THR A 265 -6.54 -2.94 -6.69
C THR A 265 -6.57 -3.29 -8.16
N LEU A 266 -5.57 -2.83 -8.92
CA LEU A 266 -5.43 -3.13 -10.34
C LEU A 266 -5.30 -4.65 -10.56
N LEU A 267 -4.40 -5.30 -9.82
CA LEU A 267 -4.14 -6.72 -9.98
C LEU A 267 -5.30 -7.59 -9.50
N PHE A 268 -5.92 -7.27 -8.37
CA PHE A 268 -7.14 -7.93 -7.91
C PHE A 268 -8.21 -7.91 -9.01
N THR A 269 -8.45 -6.74 -9.60
CA THR A 269 -9.45 -6.57 -10.66
C THR A 269 -9.09 -7.39 -11.91
N LEU A 270 -7.85 -7.26 -12.38
CA LEU A 270 -7.35 -8.01 -13.54
C LEU A 270 -7.45 -9.53 -13.34
N THR A 271 -7.06 -10.01 -12.16
CA THR A 271 -7.13 -11.43 -11.83
C THR A 271 -8.56 -11.92 -11.83
N GLN A 272 -9.49 -11.22 -11.17
CA GLN A 272 -10.90 -11.61 -11.16
C GLN A 272 -11.50 -11.63 -12.58
N LEU A 273 -11.15 -10.65 -13.42
CA LEU A 273 -11.59 -10.60 -14.82
C LEU A 273 -11.05 -11.79 -15.64
N VAL A 274 -9.75 -12.04 -15.58
CA VAL A 274 -9.11 -13.14 -16.30
C VAL A 274 -9.66 -14.49 -15.85
N TRP A 275 -9.81 -14.68 -14.54
CA TRP A 275 -10.27 -15.93 -13.95
C TRP A 275 -11.70 -16.27 -14.38
N ARG A 276 -12.62 -15.30 -14.27
CA ARG A 276 -14.03 -15.48 -14.62
C ARG A 276 -14.28 -15.56 -16.11
N LYS A 277 -13.42 -14.93 -16.92
CA LYS A 277 -13.50 -15.03 -18.39
C LYS A 277 -12.96 -16.37 -18.90
N GLY A 278 -11.91 -16.90 -18.28
CA GLY A 278 -11.30 -18.18 -18.66
C GLY A 278 -12.22 -19.38 -18.44
N LEU A 279 -13.17 -19.31 -17.50
CA LEU A 279 -13.96 -20.46 -17.04
C LEU A 279 -15.47 -20.36 -17.35
N ALA A 280 -15.84 -19.58 -18.37
CA ALA A 280 -17.21 -19.22 -18.78
C ALA A 280 -17.86 -18.11 -17.94
N ILE A 281 -18.31 -17.07 -18.64
CA ILE A 281 -18.91 -15.85 -18.07
C ILE A 281 -20.23 -16.21 -17.35
N GLY A 282 -20.41 -15.70 -16.14
CA GLY A 282 -21.68 -15.77 -15.40
C GLY A 282 -21.83 -16.94 -14.43
N GLN A 283 -20.79 -17.77 -14.24
CA GLN A 283 -20.78 -18.80 -13.19
C GLN A 283 -19.94 -18.37 -12.00
N THR A 284 -20.35 -18.78 -10.80
CA THR A 284 -19.54 -18.68 -9.58
C THR A 284 -18.28 -19.51 -9.75
N ASN A 285 -17.12 -18.97 -9.41
CA ASN A 285 -15.87 -19.72 -9.36
C ASN A 285 -15.41 -19.74 -7.91
N GLN A 286 -15.43 -20.92 -7.29
CA GLN A 286 -15.15 -21.08 -5.87
C GLN A 286 -13.77 -20.53 -5.48
N ASN A 287 -12.74 -20.72 -6.32
CA ASN A 287 -11.40 -20.25 -6.00
C ASN A 287 -11.22 -18.75 -6.21
N ALA A 288 -11.87 -18.16 -7.22
CA ALA A 288 -11.89 -16.71 -7.42
C ALA A 288 -12.71 -16.00 -6.33
N ASP A 289 -13.85 -16.56 -5.93
CA ASP A 289 -14.72 -16.03 -4.88
C ASP A 289 -14.01 -16.08 -3.53
N LYS A 290 -13.42 -17.24 -3.21
CA LYS A 290 -12.62 -17.46 -1.99
C LYS A 290 -11.39 -16.56 -1.95
N MET A 291 -10.70 -16.38 -3.07
CA MET A 291 -9.56 -15.45 -3.15
C MET A 291 -9.99 -14.03 -2.79
N ALA A 292 -11.12 -13.56 -3.32
CA ALA A 292 -11.63 -12.22 -3.04
C ALA A 292 -11.99 -12.05 -1.57
N SER A 293 -12.73 -13.00 -0.98
CA SER A 293 -13.13 -12.92 0.42
C SER A 293 -11.95 -13.04 1.39
N ASP A 294 -11.00 -13.95 1.13
CA ASP A 294 -9.80 -14.15 1.92
C ASP A 294 -8.89 -12.90 1.87
N LEU A 295 -8.68 -12.30 0.68
CA LEU A 295 -7.92 -11.05 0.54
C LEU A 295 -8.53 -9.93 1.37
N ILE A 296 -9.85 -9.71 1.22
CA ILE A 296 -10.57 -8.65 1.93
C ILE A 296 -10.51 -8.88 3.45
N TYR A 297 -10.59 -10.13 3.89
CA TYR A 297 -10.42 -10.50 5.30
C TYR A 297 -9.00 -10.20 5.81
N GLU A 298 -7.95 -10.55 5.06
CA GLU A 298 -6.57 -10.28 5.46
C GLU A 298 -6.26 -8.78 5.51
N LEU A 299 -6.72 -7.99 4.54
CA LEU A 299 -6.59 -6.53 4.57
C LEU A 299 -7.33 -5.91 5.77
N LEU A 300 -8.49 -6.47 6.13
CA LEU A 300 -9.23 -6.04 7.31
C LEU A 300 -8.45 -6.29 8.59
N ARG A 301 -7.78 -7.45 8.70
CA ARG A 301 -6.88 -7.76 9.83
C ARG A 301 -5.70 -6.80 9.90
N GLN A 302 -5.18 -6.39 8.76
CA GLN A 302 -4.11 -5.40 8.64
C GLN A 302 -4.60 -3.95 8.85
N LYS A 303 -5.89 -3.75 9.20
CA LYS A 303 -6.52 -2.44 9.43
C LYS A 303 -6.49 -1.51 8.21
N GLN A 304 -6.36 -2.05 7.00
CA GLN A 304 -6.39 -1.28 5.74
C GLN A 304 -7.84 -0.97 5.32
N TYR A 305 -8.57 -0.24 6.17
CA TYR A 305 -10.02 -0.08 6.04
C TYR A 305 -10.46 0.59 4.74
N ALA A 306 -9.71 1.58 4.24
CA ALA A 306 -10.02 2.25 2.98
C ALA A 306 -9.96 1.25 1.80
N LEU A 307 -8.88 0.49 1.70
CA LEU A 307 -8.69 -0.51 0.66
C LEU A 307 -9.70 -1.67 0.77
N VAL A 308 -10.04 -2.10 1.99
CA VAL A 308 -11.11 -3.09 2.22
C VAL A 308 -12.44 -2.62 1.63
N ILE A 309 -12.79 -1.35 1.83
CA ILE A 309 -14.04 -0.80 1.30
C ILE A 309 -14.02 -0.80 -0.24
N GLU A 310 -12.91 -0.35 -0.84
CA GLU A 310 -12.73 -0.31 -2.29
C GLU A 310 -12.78 -1.70 -2.91
N LEU A 311 -11.98 -2.66 -2.42
CA LEU A 311 -11.97 -4.02 -2.96
C LEU A 311 -13.28 -4.75 -2.71
N ALA A 312 -13.95 -4.54 -1.57
CA ALA A 312 -15.27 -5.12 -1.34
C ALA A 312 -16.32 -4.59 -2.30
N GLU A 313 -16.26 -3.30 -2.67
CA GLU A 313 -17.14 -2.72 -3.69
C GLU A 313 -16.92 -3.30 -5.07
N LEU A 314 -15.70 -3.64 -5.41
CA LEU A 314 -15.38 -4.32 -6.66
C LEU A 314 -15.79 -5.78 -6.62
N ALA A 315 -15.48 -6.48 -5.52
CA ALA A 315 -15.79 -7.88 -5.32
C ALA A 315 -17.29 -8.17 -5.49
N ILE A 316 -18.16 -7.36 -4.87
CA ILE A 316 -19.62 -7.53 -4.96
C ILE A 316 -20.21 -7.25 -6.35
N LYS A 317 -19.48 -6.59 -7.25
CA LYS A 317 -19.87 -6.40 -8.65
C LYS A 317 -19.58 -7.66 -9.50
N PHE A 318 -18.75 -8.58 -8.98
CA PHE A 318 -18.62 -9.91 -9.57
C PHE A 318 -19.73 -10.85 -9.06
N HIS A 319 -20.03 -11.88 -9.84
CA HIS A 319 -20.98 -12.94 -9.46
C HIS A 319 -20.33 -13.90 -8.45
N LEU A 320 -20.23 -13.45 -7.20
CA LEU A 320 -19.77 -14.26 -6.07
C LEU A 320 -20.84 -15.24 -5.63
N ASP A 321 -20.43 -16.42 -5.16
CA ASP A 321 -21.28 -17.27 -4.33
C ASP A 321 -21.91 -16.48 -3.18
N GLN A 322 -23.14 -16.83 -2.81
CA GLN A 322 -23.91 -16.09 -1.82
C GLN A 322 -23.22 -16.07 -0.45
N SER A 323 -22.56 -17.17 -0.04
CA SER A 323 -21.82 -17.21 1.23
C SER A 323 -20.63 -16.26 1.20
N GLU A 324 -19.83 -16.31 0.13
CA GLU A 324 -18.65 -15.46 -0.04
C GLU A 324 -19.03 -13.97 -0.15
N ARG A 325 -20.09 -13.67 -0.89
CA ARG A 325 -20.66 -12.30 -0.98
C ARG A 325 -21.02 -11.76 0.39
N MET A 326 -21.66 -12.57 1.22
CA MET A 326 -22.08 -12.14 2.56
C MET A 326 -20.89 -11.95 3.50
N LEU A 327 -19.84 -12.78 3.39
CA LEU A 327 -18.58 -12.56 4.11
C LEU A 327 -17.91 -11.24 3.70
N VAL A 328 -17.86 -10.95 2.40
CA VAL A 328 -17.37 -9.67 1.88
C VAL A 328 -18.18 -8.49 2.45
N LEU A 329 -19.51 -8.59 2.50
CA LEU A 329 -20.38 -7.56 3.08
C LEU A 329 -20.13 -7.37 4.57
N VAL A 330 -19.94 -8.44 5.35
CA VAL A 330 -19.60 -8.34 6.77
C VAL A 330 -18.26 -7.61 6.93
N ASN A 331 -17.23 -7.99 6.20
CA ASN A 331 -15.91 -7.37 6.28
C ASN A 331 -15.94 -5.90 5.86
N LYS A 332 -16.68 -5.56 4.79
CA LYS A 332 -16.96 -4.18 4.40
C LYS A 332 -17.66 -3.42 5.52
N GLY A 333 -18.66 -4.02 6.18
CA GLY A 333 -19.36 -3.44 7.31
C GLY A 333 -18.44 -3.11 8.49
N VAL A 334 -17.50 -4.01 8.82
CA VAL A 334 -16.49 -3.74 9.85
C VAL A 334 -15.62 -2.54 9.46
N ALA A 335 -15.13 -2.50 8.22
CA ALA A 335 -14.31 -1.39 7.74
C ALA A 335 -15.09 -0.07 7.72
N LEU A 336 -16.32 -0.03 7.21
CA LEU A 336 -17.19 1.16 7.21
C LEU A 336 -17.43 1.69 8.63
N ARG A 337 -17.63 0.79 9.61
CA ARG A 337 -17.81 1.18 11.01
C ARG A 337 -16.54 1.80 11.58
N LYS A 338 -15.37 1.19 11.34
CA LYS A 338 -14.06 1.71 11.80
C LYS A 338 -13.70 3.04 11.13
N TYR A 339 -14.12 3.22 9.86
CA TYR A 339 -13.89 4.43 9.08
C TYR A 339 -14.93 5.54 9.32
N GLY A 340 -15.99 5.27 10.09
CA GLY A 340 -17.02 6.27 10.44
C GLY A 340 -18.10 6.53 9.38
N ARG A 341 -18.21 5.70 8.32
CA ARG A 341 -19.18 5.85 7.22
C ARG A 341 -20.55 5.26 7.59
N LYS A 342 -21.27 5.93 8.51
CA LYS A 342 -22.51 5.43 9.14
C LYS A 342 -23.65 5.14 8.17
N GLN A 343 -23.84 5.94 7.11
CA GLN A 343 -24.97 5.76 6.20
C GLN A 343 -24.82 4.49 5.35
N GLU A 344 -23.64 4.26 4.79
CA GLU A 344 -23.35 3.06 4.03
C GLU A 344 -23.40 1.81 4.92
N LEU A 345 -22.92 1.91 6.16
CA LEU A 345 -23.02 0.84 7.14
C LEU A 345 -24.48 0.39 7.35
N LYS A 346 -25.45 1.32 7.42
CA LYS A 346 -26.87 0.97 7.55
C LYS A 346 -27.39 0.14 6.38
N SER A 347 -26.97 0.46 5.16
CA SER A 347 -27.32 -0.33 3.97
C SER A 347 -26.78 -1.76 4.07
N ILE A 348 -25.53 -1.92 4.49
CA ILE A 348 -24.92 -3.23 4.72
C ILE A 348 -25.68 -4.02 5.81
N ILE A 349 -25.97 -3.40 6.95
CA ILE A 349 -26.72 -4.03 8.05
C ILE A 349 -28.10 -4.50 7.57
N SER A 350 -28.80 -3.69 6.77
CA SER A 350 -30.09 -4.07 6.22
C SER A 350 -29.99 -5.29 5.31
N GLN A 351 -28.93 -5.43 4.52
CA GLN A 351 -28.70 -6.61 3.68
C GLN A 351 -28.39 -7.83 4.52
N LEU A 352 -27.50 -7.70 5.51
CA LEU A 352 -27.12 -8.79 6.41
C LEU A 352 -28.30 -9.34 7.21
N ARG A 353 -29.22 -8.47 7.67
CA ARG A 353 -30.43 -8.86 8.40
C ARG A 353 -31.42 -9.70 7.59
N ARG A 354 -31.42 -9.57 6.26
CA ARG A 354 -32.31 -10.33 5.37
C ARG A 354 -31.83 -11.77 5.16
N SER A 355 -30.62 -12.11 5.61
CA SER A 355 -30.12 -13.47 5.51
C SER A 355 -30.69 -14.37 6.59
N ASP A 356 -31.01 -15.61 6.22
CA ASP A 356 -31.45 -16.64 7.16
C ASP A 356 -30.27 -17.28 7.92
N ALA A 357 -29.03 -17.06 7.47
CA ALA A 357 -27.86 -17.63 8.13
C ALA A 357 -27.55 -16.87 9.42
N TRP A 358 -27.54 -17.60 10.54
CA TRP A 358 -27.32 -17.06 11.88
C TRP A 358 -26.03 -16.23 11.99
N LEU A 359 -24.98 -16.59 11.22
CA LEU A 359 -23.69 -15.90 11.21
C LEU A 359 -23.82 -14.45 10.73
N PHE A 360 -24.59 -14.23 9.66
CA PHE A 360 -24.77 -12.89 9.08
C PHE A 360 -25.75 -12.05 9.89
N GLN A 361 -26.77 -12.67 10.49
CA GLN A 361 -27.64 -12.00 11.46
C GLN A 361 -26.83 -11.54 12.69
N MET A 362 -25.98 -12.42 13.26
CA MET A 362 -25.07 -12.08 14.35
C MET A 362 -24.18 -10.90 13.95
N ALA A 363 -23.56 -10.95 12.77
CA ALA A 363 -22.73 -9.85 12.28
C ALA A 363 -23.50 -8.52 12.19
N ALA A 364 -24.74 -8.55 11.69
CA ALA A 364 -25.60 -7.37 11.63
C ALA A 364 -25.86 -6.77 13.02
N TYR A 365 -26.16 -7.60 14.03
CA TYR A 365 -26.37 -7.15 15.41
C TYR A 365 -25.10 -6.56 16.02
N ILE A 366 -23.96 -7.22 15.83
CA ILE A 366 -22.66 -6.72 16.31
C ILE A 366 -22.36 -5.38 15.67
N LEU A 367 -22.47 -5.26 14.34
CA LEU A 367 -22.21 -4.03 13.60
C LEU A 367 -23.14 -2.88 14.00
N ASN A 368 -24.41 -3.17 14.34
CA ASN A 368 -25.35 -2.17 14.82
C ASN A 368 -25.20 -1.82 16.31
N GLY A 369 -24.34 -2.54 17.06
CA GLY A 369 -24.16 -2.35 18.50
C GLY A 369 -25.27 -2.96 19.37
N GLU A 370 -26.09 -3.85 18.81
CA GLU A 370 -27.19 -4.54 19.51
C GLU A 370 -26.66 -5.77 20.26
N ASN A 371 -25.89 -5.52 21.32
CA ASN A 371 -25.11 -6.53 22.05
C ASN A 371 -25.95 -7.70 22.60
N ASP A 372 -27.14 -7.44 23.14
CA ASP A 372 -27.99 -8.49 23.72
C ASP A 372 -28.57 -9.42 22.66
N ALA A 373 -28.87 -8.90 21.47
CA ALA A 373 -29.32 -9.70 20.34
C ALA A 373 -28.17 -10.54 19.78
N ALA A 374 -26.99 -9.93 19.59
CA ALA A 374 -25.78 -10.64 19.19
C ALA A 374 -25.44 -11.77 20.18
N ARG A 375 -25.47 -11.49 21.49
CA ARG A 375 -25.23 -12.48 22.55
C ARG A 375 -26.19 -13.66 22.46
N ARG A 376 -27.49 -13.41 22.31
CA ARG A 376 -28.51 -14.47 22.21
C ARG A 376 -28.24 -15.40 21.02
N ILE A 377 -27.94 -14.85 19.84
CA ILE A 377 -27.63 -15.67 18.66
C ILE A 377 -26.34 -16.48 18.88
N MET A 378 -25.31 -15.87 19.47
CA MET A 378 -24.04 -16.56 19.73
C MET A 378 -24.16 -17.69 20.75
N ILE A 379 -24.95 -17.51 21.82
CA ILE A 379 -25.23 -18.57 22.81
C ILE A 379 -25.94 -19.74 22.12
N ASN A 380 -27.01 -19.45 21.39
CA ASN A 380 -27.83 -20.47 20.72
C ASN A 380 -27.05 -21.26 19.66
N ASN A 381 -25.97 -20.68 19.11
CA ASN A 381 -25.12 -21.29 18.08
C ASN A 381 -23.70 -21.61 18.57
N SER A 382 -23.46 -21.64 19.88
CA SER A 382 -22.10 -21.77 20.46
C SER A 382 -21.27 -22.95 19.90
N PRO A 383 -21.81 -24.17 19.70
CA PRO A 383 -21.06 -25.27 19.09
C PRO A 383 -20.61 -25.02 17.65
N ASN A 384 -21.41 -24.28 16.87
CA ASN A 384 -21.07 -23.92 15.48
C ASN A 384 -20.09 -22.76 15.45
N LEU A 385 -20.28 -21.77 16.32
CA LEU A 385 -19.38 -20.63 16.50
C LEU A 385 -17.95 -21.09 16.77
N ARG A 386 -17.73 -22.04 17.68
CA ARG A 386 -16.40 -22.57 18.01
C ARG A 386 -15.72 -23.31 16.85
N ARG A 387 -16.50 -23.88 15.93
CA ARG A 387 -15.99 -24.62 14.76
C ARG A 387 -15.72 -23.71 13.56
N GLN A 388 -16.56 -22.69 13.37
CA GLN A 388 -16.62 -21.91 12.13
C GLN A 388 -16.05 -20.50 12.27
N ALA A 389 -16.14 -19.87 13.44
CA ALA A 389 -15.70 -18.49 13.62
C ALA A 389 -14.26 -18.43 14.15
N LYS A 390 -13.40 -17.73 13.41
CA LYS A 390 -12.06 -17.37 13.88
C LYS A 390 -12.21 -16.30 14.97
N LEU A 391 -11.71 -16.56 16.18
CA LEU A 391 -11.69 -15.58 17.28
C LEU A 391 -10.97 -14.27 16.93
N SER A 392 -10.01 -14.37 16.00
CA SER A 392 -9.25 -13.26 15.44
C SER A 392 -10.02 -12.44 14.42
N TRP A 393 -11.26 -12.79 14.06
CA TRP A 393 -12.06 -12.01 13.11
C TRP A 393 -12.30 -10.59 13.66
N PRO A 394 -11.87 -9.52 12.96
CA PRO A 394 -12.05 -8.14 13.45
C PRO A 394 -13.49 -7.71 13.74
N LEU A 395 -14.51 -8.45 13.25
CA LEU A 395 -15.90 -8.27 13.65
C LEU A 395 -16.08 -8.32 15.18
N PHE A 396 -15.33 -9.19 15.87
CA PHE A 396 -15.48 -9.38 17.30
C PHE A 396 -14.83 -8.28 18.13
N ASP A 397 -13.99 -7.41 17.56
CA ASP A 397 -13.34 -6.30 18.29
C ASP A 397 -14.37 -5.40 19.00
N PHE A 398 -15.59 -5.29 18.48
CA PHE A 398 -16.65 -4.46 19.06
C PHE A 398 -17.27 -5.03 20.34
N ILE A 399 -17.07 -6.34 20.59
CA ILE A 399 -17.69 -7.07 21.71
C ILE A 399 -16.69 -7.90 22.52
N ARG A 400 -15.41 -7.94 22.11
CA ARG A 400 -14.37 -8.80 22.70
C ARG A 400 -14.16 -8.52 24.19
N GLU A 401 -14.30 -7.27 24.61
CA GLU A 401 -14.17 -6.83 26.01
C GLU A 401 -15.39 -7.15 26.88
N LYS A 402 -16.50 -7.63 26.29
CA LYS A 402 -17.72 -7.92 27.05
C LYS A 402 -17.52 -9.21 27.85
N PRO A 403 -17.83 -9.24 29.17
CA PRO A 403 -17.62 -10.44 30.00
C PRO A 403 -18.30 -11.70 29.46
N TRP A 404 -19.50 -11.54 28.87
CA TRP A 404 -20.24 -12.66 28.27
C TRP A 404 -19.53 -13.24 27.04
N PHE A 405 -18.80 -12.43 26.27
CA PHE A 405 -18.07 -12.90 25.10
C PHE A 405 -16.96 -13.85 25.52
N SER A 406 -16.15 -13.47 26.53
CA SER A 406 -15.12 -14.35 27.08
C SER A 406 -15.68 -15.66 27.64
N SER A 407 -16.86 -15.62 28.28
CA SER A 407 -17.52 -16.83 28.80
C SER A 407 -17.95 -17.83 27.72
N LEU A 408 -18.26 -17.37 26.50
CA LEU A 408 -18.65 -18.23 25.37
C LEU A 408 -17.51 -19.11 24.85
N PHE A 409 -16.27 -18.63 25.01
CA PHE A 409 -15.06 -19.32 24.54
C PHE A 409 -14.24 -19.97 25.67
N GLY A 410 -14.63 -19.75 26.94
CA GLY A 410 -14.23 -20.48 28.16
C GLY A 410 -12.77 -20.93 28.26
N SER A 411 -11.94 -20.29 29.10
CA SER A 411 -10.53 -20.65 29.44
C SER A 411 -9.55 -20.96 28.29
N VAL A 412 -9.98 -20.93 27.03
CA VAL A 412 -9.10 -20.92 25.86
C VAL A 412 -8.61 -19.48 25.69
N ASN A 413 -7.38 -19.23 26.17
CA ASN A 413 -6.52 -18.07 25.91
C ASN A 413 -6.74 -16.77 26.69
N LYS A 414 -6.07 -16.66 27.85
CA LYS A 414 -5.49 -15.38 28.31
C LYS A 414 -4.36 -14.85 27.39
N ALA A 415 -3.81 -15.69 26.49
CA ALA A 415 -2.68 -15.32 25.61
C ALA A 415 -3.08 -14.71 24.26
N VAL A 416 -4.31 -14.90 23.78
CA VAL A 416 -4.82 -14.36 22.49
C VAL A 416 -5.67 -13.11 22.70
N LEU A 417 -6.00 -12.78 23.94
CA LEU A 417 -6.78 -11.59 24.32
C LEU A 417 -5.90 -10.40 24.70
N SER A 418 -4.58 -10.55 24.69
CA SER A 418 -3.65 -9.43 24.83
C SER A 418 -3.54 -8.70 23.50
N PRO A 419 -3.73 -7.37 23.45
CA PRO A 419 -3.49 -6.60 22.24
C PRO A 419 -1.98 -6.51 21.99
N GLU A 420 -1.53 -7.01 20.84
CA GLU A 420 -0.25 -6.59 20.23
C GLU A 420 -0.37 -5.17 19.66
#